data_AF-A0A353D544-F1
#
_entry.id   AF-A0A353D544-F1
#
_cell.length_a   1.000
_cell.length_b   1.000
_cell.length_c   1.000
_cell.angle_alpha   90.00
_cell.angle_beta   90.00
_cell.angle_gamma   90.00
#
_symmetry.space_group_name_H-M   'P 1'
#
loop_
_entity.id
_entity.type
_entity.pdbx_description
1 polymer ?
#
loop_
_entity_poly.entity_id
_entity_poly.type
_entity_poly.pdbx_seq_one_letter_code
_entity_poly.pdbx_strand_id
1 'polypeptide(L)'
;MTSNIPDNDEVPLIQRIIAILWPSFLAAGAAMILLFVVFSPDELLPELRATGVSNMAIYSVTFIFLWATTLFACALSCYFMRPCSRCN
;
A
#
# COMPACT_ATOMS: atom_id res chain seq x y z
N MET A 1 -25.68 20.60 35.26
CA MET A 1 -25.17 19.25 35.54
C MET A 1 -25.91 18.27 34.63
N THR A 2 -25.52 18.18 33.37
CA THR A 2 -26.10 17.24 32.39
C THR A 2 -24.97 16.66 31.56
N SER A 3 -24.29 15.68 32.14
CA SER A 3 -23.32 14.81 31.47
C SER A 3 -24.05 13.57 31.00
N ASN A 4 -24.39 13.46 29.72
CA ASN A 4 -24.79 12.20 29.09
C ASN A 4 -24.47 12.23 27.60
N ILE A 5 -23.19 12.05 27.29
CA ILE A 5 -22.76 11.56 25.97
C ILE A 5 -21.84 10.37 26.25
N PRO A 6 -22.30 9.12 26.10
CA PRO A 6 -21.40 8.05 25.73
C PRO A 6 -21.23 8.13 24.22
N ASP A 7 -20.25 8.91 23.77
CA ASP A 7 -19.73 8.80 22.41
C ASP A 7 -19.17 7.38 22.31
N ASN A 8 -19.81 6.55 21.48
CA ASN A 8 -19.26 5.25 21.13
C ASN A 8 -17.96 5.52 20.37
N ASP A 9 -16.82 5.40 21.05
CA ASP A 9 -15.46 5.60 20.54
C ASP A 9 -15.04 4.51 19.53
N GLU A 10 -15.89 4.22 18.55
CA GLU A 10 -15.51 3.43 17.39
C GLU A 10 -14.59 4.26 16.52
N VAL A 11 -13.29 3.93 16.56
CA VAL A 11 -12.28 4.52 15.69
C VAL A 11 -12.84 4.59 14.26
N PRO A 12 -13.01 5.80 13.71
CA PRO A 12 -13.73 5.96 12.45
C PRO A 12 -13.02 5.17 11.36
N LEU A 13 -13.81 4.49 10.53
CA LEU A 13 -13.31 3.56 9.50
C LEU A 13 -12.24 4.21 8.61
N ILE A 14 -12.38 5.51 8.34
CA ILE A 14 -11.41 6.31 7.60
C ILE A 14 -10.02 6.35 8.28
N GLN A 15 -9.97 6.48 9.60
CA GLN A 15 -8.71 6.52 10.36
C GLN A 15 -7.99 5.16 10.32
N ARG A 16 -8.76 4.07 10.32
CA ARG A 16 -8.22 2.72 10.12
C ARG A 16 -7.68 2.51 8.70
N ILE A 17 -8.39 3.01 7.69
CA ILE A 17 -7.91 2.97 6.30
C ILE A 17 -6.62 3.76 6.17
N ILE A 18 -6.57 5.00 6.65
CA ILE A 18 -5.38 5.86 6.56
C ILE A 18 -4.19 5.23 7.29
N ALA A 19 -4.41 4.60 8.44
CA ALA A 19 -3.37 3.89 9.19
C ALA A 19 -2.74 2.72 8.42
N ILE A 20 -3.46 2.12 7.46
CA ILE A 20 -2.95 1.03 6.59
C ILE A 20 -2.38 1.61 5.29
N LEU A 21 -3.04 2.63 4.74
CA LEU A 21 -2.71 3.25 3.46
C LEU A 21 -1.36 3.99 3.51
N TRP A 22 -1.07 4.62 4.65
CA TRP A 22 0.17 5.39 4.84
C TRP A 22 1.44 4.52 4.81
N PRO A 23 1.57 3.47 5.64
CA PRO A 23 2.73 2.59 5.59
C PRO A 23 2.81 1.77 4.29
N SER A 24 1.67 1.41 3.66
CA SER A 24 1.69 0.68 2.40
C SER A 24 2.23 1.51 1.23
N PHE A 25 1.91 2.81 1.17
CA PHE A 25 2.49 3.74 0.21
C PHE A 25 4.01 3.84 0.37
N LEU A 26 4.49 3.95 1.60
CA LEU A 26 5.92 4.06 1.89
C LEU A 26 6.67 2.77 1.53
N ALA A 27 6.09 1.62 1.87
CA ALA A 27 6.61 0.30 1.49
C ALA A 27 6.62 0.10 -0.04
N ALA A 28 5.60 0.58 -0.75
CA ALA A 28 5.53 0.50 -2.21
C ALA A 28 6.66 1.29 -2.86
N GLY A 29 6.90 2.51 -2.38
CA GLY A 29 8.01 3.34 -2.81
C GLY A 29 9.38 2.67 -2.58
N ALA A 30 9.58 2.09 -1.39
CA ALA A 30 10.82 1.37 -1.08
C ALA A 30 11.01 0.14 -1.98
N ALA A 31 9.95 -0.65 -2.20
CA ALA A 31 9.99 -1.79 -3.11
C ALA A 31 10.26 -1.36 -4.55
N MET A 32 9.74 -0.20 -4.99
CA MET A 32 9.97 0.34 -6.33
C MET A 32 11.42 0.73 -6.55
N ILE A 33 12.02 1.39 -5.56
CA ILE A 33 13.45 1.71 -5.58
C ILE A 33 14.27 0.42 -5.65
N LEU A 34 13.96 -0.57 -4.80
CA LEU A 34 14.63 -1.88 -4.82
C LEU A 34 14.50 -2.59 -6.18
N LEU A 35 13.31 -2.56 -6.77
CA LEU A 35 13.04 -3.21 -8.05
C LEU A 35 13.86 -2.56 -9.15
N PHE A 36 13.93 -1.23 -9.22
CA PHE A 36 14.77 -0.55 -10.22
C PHE A 36 16.28 -0.64 -9.96
N VAL A 37 16.69 -0.83 -8.69
CA VAL A 37 18.08 -1.11 -8.35
C VAL A 37 18.49 -2.51 -8.81
N VAL A 38 17.60 -3.50 -8.69
CA VAL A 38 17.86 -4.90 -9.10
C VAL A 38 17.66 -5.09 -10.60
N PHE A 39 16.61 -4.48 -11.15
CA PHE A 39 16.20 -4.57 -12.54
C PHE A 39 16.40 -3.22 -13.20
N SER A 40 17.52 -3.07 -13.92
CA SER A 40 17.76 -1.88 -14.73
C SER A 40 16.64 -1.75 -15.77
N PRO A 41 15.94 -0.59 -15.86
CA PRO A 41 14.82 -0.42 -16.79
C PRO A 41 15.22 -0.61 -18.26
N ASP A 42 16.50 -0.44 -18.60
CA ASP A 42 17.05 -0.69 -19.95
C ASP A 42 17.12 -2.20 -20.30
N GLU A 43 17.24 -3.11 -19.32
CA GLU A 43 17.28 -4.56 -19.55
C GLU A 43 15.90 -5.21 -19.47
N LEU A 44 14.97 -4.62 -18.72
CA LEU A 44 13.70 -5.26 -18.40
C LEU A 44 12.75 -5.34 -19.61
N LEU A 45 12.84 -4.39 -20.55
CA LEU A 45 11.84 -4.20 -21.61
C LEU A 45 12.43 -3.62 -22.92
N PRO A 46 13.46 -4.25 -23.54
CA PRO A 46 13.98 -3.81 -24.84
C PRO A 46 12.90 -3.79 -25.93
N GLU A 47 11.95 -4.73 -25.88
CA GLU A 47 10.81 -4.84 -26.80
C GLU A 47 9.78 -3.72 -26.61
N LEU A 48 9.64 -3.20 -25.39
CA LEU A 48 8.68 -2.12 -25.10
C LEU A 48 9.21 -0.74 -25.53
N ARG A 49 10.54 -0.58 -25.54
CA ARG A 49 11.20 0.59 -26.15
C ARG A 49 10.99 0.63 -27.66
N ALA A 50 10.99 -0.53 -28.31
CA ALA A 50 10.71 -0.66 -29.74
C ALA A 50 9.25 -0.35 -30.11
N THR A 51 8.30 -0.51 -29.18
CA THR A 51 6.88 -0.18 -29.38
C THR A 51 6.52 1.27 -29.02
N GLY A 52 7.49 2.10 -28.62
CA GLY A 52 7.28 3.51 -28.32
C GLY A 52 6.56 3.78 -27.00
N VAL A 53 6.49 2.80 -26.09
CA VAL A 53 5.90 3.00 -24.77
C VAL A 53 6.73 4.02 -24.00
N SER A 54 6.08 5.08 -23.55
CA SER A 54 6.72 6.14 -22.77
C SER A 54 7.25 5.59 -21.45
N ASN A 55 8.46 6.00 -21.06
CA ASN A 55 9.04 5.68 -19.76
C ASN A 55 8.07 5.99 -18.60
N MET A 56 7.23 7.02 -18.77
CA MET A 56 6.20 7.38 -17.79
C MET A 56 5.21 6.23 -17.51
N ALA A 57 4.81 5.47 -18.54
CA ALA A 57 3.90 4.35 -18.37
C ALA A 57 4.53 3.23 -17.54
N ILE A 58 5.80 2.91 -17.80
CA ILE A 58 6.55 1.88 -17.07
C ILE A 58 6.67 2.25 -15.60
N TYR A 59 7.03 3.50 -15.29
CA TYR A 59 7.11 3.96 -13.89
C TYR A 59 5.74 3.90 -13.19
N SER A 60 4.69 4.31 -13.88
CA SER A 60 3.32 4.34 -13.32
C SER A 60 2.81 2.94 -13.00
N VAL A 61 2.96 2.00 -13.94
CA VAL A 61 2.48 0.61 -13.79
C VAL A 61 3.24 -0.10 -12.67
N THR A 62 4.57 0.04 -12.64
CA THR A 62 5.40 -0.54 -11.57
C THR A 62 5.00 0.02 -10.20
N PHE A 63 4.76 1.33 -10.10
CA PHE A 63 4.29 1.95 -8.87
C PHE A 63 2.93 1.39 -8.41
N ILE A 64 1.94 1.31 -9.30
CA ILE A 64 0.60 0.81 -8.96
C ILE A 64 0.63 -0.67 -8.57
N PHE A 65 1.38 -1.49 -9.31
CA PHE A 65 1.53 -2.92 -9.01
C PHE A 65 2.18 -3.13 -7.63
N LEU A 66 3.24 -2.38 -7.34
CA LEU A 66 3.91 -2.43 -6.04
C LEU A 66 3.01 -1.90 -4.93
N TRP A 67 2.25 -0.85 -5.19
CA TRP A 67 1.30 -0.33 -4.22
C TRP A 67 0.18 -1.33 -3.91
N ALA A 68 -0.33 -2.05 -4.90
CA ALA A 68 -1.33 -3.10 -4.68
C ALA A 68 -0.77 -4.27 -3.86
N THR A 69 0.46 -4.71 -4.15
CA THR A 69 1.10 -5.81 -3.40
C THR A 69 1.42 -5.43 -1.96
N THR A 70 1.89 -4.21 -1.69
CA THR A 70 2.13 -3.75 -0.31
C THR A 70 0.83 -3.47 0.42
N LEU A 71 -0.20 -2.97 -0.24
CA LEU A 71 -1.54 -2.84 0.33
C LEU A 71 -2.09 -4.21 0.74
N PHE A 72 -1.91 -5.23 -0.10
CA PHE A 72 -2.28 -6.61 0.23
C PHE A 72 -1.47 -7.17 1.41
N ALA A 73 -0.15 -6.95 1.45
CA ALA A 73 0.71 -7.38 2.55
C ALA A 73 0.35 -6.70 3.89
N CYS A 74 0.07 -5.39 3.87
CA CYS A 74 -0.38 -4.65 5.05
C CYS A 74 -1.79 -5.07 5.46
N ALA A 75 -2.71 -5.29 4.52
CA ALA A 75 -4.05 -5.79 4.81
C ALA A 75 -4.00 -7.19 5.43
N LEU A 76 -3.18 -8.10 4.89
CA LEU A 76 -2.91 -9.42 5.46
C LEU A 76 -2.27 -9.33 6.84
N SER A 77 -1.27 -8.44 7.01
CA SER A 77 -0.63 -8.23 8.31
C SER A 77 -1.62 -7.72 9.35
N CYS A 78 -2.48 -6.77 8.99
CA CYS A 78 -3.57 -6.31 9.85
C CYS A 78 -4.63 -7.40 10.08
N TYR A 79 -4.90 -8.25 9.10
CA TYR A 79 -5.82 -9.38 9.22
C TYR A 79 -5.28 -10.43 10.20
N PHE A 80 -3.98 -10.76 10.13
CA PHE A 80 -3.33 -11.69 11.06
C PHE A 80 -3.09 -11.08 12.45
N MET A 81 -2.74 -9.79 12.51
CA MET A 81 -2.55 -9.08 13.78
C MET A 81 -3.86 -8.67 14.45
N ARG A 82 -5.03 -8.80 13.82
CA ARG A 82 -6.30 -8.71 14.54
C ARG A 82 -6.28 -9.83 15.57
N PRO A 83 -6.04 -9.52 16.86
CA PRO A 83 -6.22 -10.52 17.89
C PRO A 83 -7.71 -10.83 17.84
N CYS A 84 -8.09 -12.12 17.93
CA CYS A 84 -9.45 -12.45 18.32
C CYS A 84 -9.79 -11.52 19.49
N SER A 85 -10.75 -10.61 19.28
CA SER A 85 -11.26 -9.72 20.31
C SER A 85 -11.77 -10.66 21.39
N ARG A 86 -10.91 -10.84 22.40
CA ARG A 86 -11.19 -11.70 23.54
C ARG A 86 -12.39 -11.06 24.21
N CYS A 87 -13.48 -11.80 24.18
CA CYS A 87 -14.70 -11.59 24.95
C CYS A 87 -14.32 -11.09 26.36
N ASN A 88 -14.80 -9.89 26.69
CA ASN A 88 -15.14 -9.42 28.02
C ASN A 88 -16.16 -8.30 27.86
#